data_AF-A0A1D1V3G9-F1
#
_entry.id   AF-A0A1D1V3G9-F1
#
_cell.length_a   1.000
_cell.length_b   1.000
_cell.length_c   1.000
_cell.angle_alpha   90.00
_cell.angle_beta   90.00
_cell.angle_gamma   90.00
#
_symmetry.space_group_name_H-M   'P 1'
#
loop_
_entity.id
_entity.type
_entity.pdbx_description
1 polymer ?
#
loop_
_entity_poly.entity_id
_entity_poly.type
_entity_poly.pdbx_seq_one_letter_code
_entity_poly.pdbx_strand_id
1 'polypeptide(L)' 'MSDIASKTSYLTLIIPFPDERLAAIAYRTLSVDKEPTRGGVNKTLSVDGNELKV' A
#
# COMPACT_ATOMS: atom_id res chain seq x y z
N MET A 1 -13.49 31.55 12.74
CA MET A 1 -13.08 30.75 11.56
C MET A 1 -12.53 29.46 12.12
N SER A 2 -13.25 28.35 11.94
CA SER A 2 -12.97 27.07 12.57
C SER A 2 -11.82 26.34 11.88
N ASP A 3 -10.80 25.97 12.65
CA ASP A 3 -9.70 25.11 12.21
C ASP A 3 -10.24 23.76 11.74
N ILE A 4 -10.27 23.55 10.43
CA ILE A 4 -10.41 22.21 9.84
C ILE A 4 -9.03 21.56 10.00
N ALA A 5 -8.79 20.96 11.16
CA ALA A 5 -7.65 20.07 11.34
C ALA A 5 -7.78 18.93 10.32
N SER A 6 -6.92 18.94 9.30
CA SER A 6 -6.88 17.91 8.26
C SER A 6 -6.64 16.55 8.91
N LYS A 7 -7.70 15.74 9.02
CA LYS A 7 -7.65 14.44 9.70
C LYS A 7 -6.98 13.41 8.78
N THR A 8 -5.76 13.01 9.14
CA THR A 8 -5.06 11.90 8.47
C THR A 8 -5.68 10.57 8.89
N SER A 9 -6.09 9.76 7.90
CA SER A 9 -6.60 8.40 8.10
C SER A 9 -5.56 7.40 7.64
N TYR A 10 -5.44 6.29 8.36
CA TYR A 10 -4.52 5.19 8.05
C TYR A 10 -5.33 3.91 7.82
N LEU A 11 -4.88 3.09 6.87
CA LEU A 11 -5.45 1.79 6.54
C LEU A 11 -4.31 0.82 6.29
N THR A 12 -4.44 -0.41 6.80
CA THR A 12 -3.52 -1.52 6.51
C THR A 12 -4.30 -2.63 5.84
N LEU A 13 -3.82 -3.08 4.68
CA LEU A 13 -4.40 -4.19 3.94
C LEU A 13 -3.42 -5.37 3.92
N ILE A 14 -3.93 -6.57 4.18
CA ILE A 14 -3.18 -7.82 4.08
C ILE A 14 -3.89 -8.71 3.06
N ILE A 15 -3.19 -9.05 1.98
CA ILE A 15 -3.75 -9.76 0.84
C ILE A 15 -3.02 -11.10 0.72
N PRO A 16 -3.67 -12.22 1.03
CA PRO A 16 -3.07 -13.54 0.88
C PRO A 16 -3.07 -13.97 -0.59
N PHE A 17 -1.95 -14.52 -1.05
CA PHE A 17 -1.79 -15.15 -2.35
C PHE A 17 -1.69 -16.68 -2.21
N PRO A 18 -1.98 -17.44 -3.29
CA PRO A 18 -1.88 -18.90 -3.26
C PRO A 18 -0.47 -19.42 -2.92
N ASP A 19 0.58 -18.67 -3.27
CA ASP A 19 1.98 -18.99 -2.96
C ASP A 19 2.84 -17.72 -2.85
N GLU A 20 4.07 -17.87 -2.32
CA GLU A 20 5.04 -16.78 -2.14
C GLU A 20 5.47 -16.14 -3.46
N ARG A 21 5.55 -16.94 -4.53
CA ARG A 21 5.98 -16.47 -5.85
C ARG A 21 4.97 -15.47 -6.41
N LEU A 22 3.67 -15.74 -6.26
CA LEU A 22 2.60 -14.85 -6.70
C LEU A 22 2.56 -13.55 -5.89
N ALA A 23 2.77 -13.62 -4.57
CA ALA A 23 2.90 -12.43 -3.73
C ALA A 23 4.10 -11.56 -4.18
N ALA A 24 5.24 -12.18 -4.47
CA ALA A 24 6.43 -11.49 -4.96
C ALA A 24 6.22 -10.86 -6.36
N ILE A 25 5.49 -11.53 -7.26
CA ILE A 25 5.14 -10.97 -8.57
C ILE A 25 4.24 -9.75 -8.40
N ALA A 26 3.20 -9.83 -7.56
CA ALA A 26 2.31 -8.72 -7.29
C ALA A 26 3.07 -7.52 -6.71
N TYR A 27 3.92 -7.77 -5.70
CA TYR A 27 4.79 -6.74 -5.12
C TYR A 27 5.65 -6.05 -6.19
N ARG A 28 6.39 -6.79 -7.01
CA ARG A 28 7.27 -6.21 -8.04
C ARG A 28 6.48 -5.39 -9.07
N THR A 29 5.32 -5.88 -9.48
CA THR A 29 4.46 -5.21 -10.46
C THR A 29 3.89 -3.90 -9.92
N LEU A 30 3.49 -3.87 -8.65
CA LEU A 30 2.90 -2.68 -8.02
C LEU A 30 3.95 -1.70 -7.49
N SER A 31 5.14 -2.18 -7.14
CA SER A 31 6.22 -1.35 -6.55
C SER A 31 6.73 -0.25 -7.47
N VAL A 32 6.60 -0.44 -8.79
CA VAL A 32 7.02 0.56 -9.79
C VAL A 32 6.03 1.72 -9.92
N ASP A 33 4.79 1.54 -9.44
CA ASP A 33 3.73 2.53 -9.50
C ASP A 33 3.80 3.49 -8.32
N LYS A 34 4.54 4.59 -8.52
CA LYS A 34 4.67 5.66 -7.54
C LYS A 34 3.38 6.46 -7.46
N GLU A 35 2.91 6.69 -6.24
CA GLU A 35 1.74 7.53 -6.00
C GLU A 35 1.98 8.96 -6.53
N PRO A 36 1.02 9.56 -7.25
CA PRO A 36 1.15 10.92 -7.72
C PRO A 36 1.31 11.88 -6.53
N THR A 37 2.36 12.70 -6.57
CA THR A 37 2.79 13.58 -5.46
C THR A 37 1.70 14.56 -4.99
N ARG A 38 0.71 14.84 -5.84
CA ARG A 38 -0.40 15.77 -5.56
C ARG A 38 -1.61 15.12 -4.90
N GLY A 39 -1.63 13.80 -4.73
CA GLY A 39 -2.77 13.06 -4.17
C GLY A 39 -2.92 13.13 -2.65
N GLY A 40 -1.88 13.55 -1.92
CA GLY A 40 -1.90 13.62 -0.45
C GLY A 40 -1.98 12.25 0.24
N VAL A 41 -1.89 11.15 -0.52
CA VAL A 41 -1.89 9.76 -0.03
C VAL A 41 -0.49 9.20 -0.18
N ASN A 42 -0.06 8.42 0.82
CA ASN A 42 1.15 7.61 0.75
C ASN A 42 0.77 6.15 0.96
N LYS A 43 1.35 5.25 0.17
CA LYS A 43 1.22 3.80 0.34
C LYS A 43 2.59 3.17 0.53
N THR A 44 2.70 2.16 1.37
CA THR A 44 3.94 1.40 1.59
C THR A 44 3.66 -0.06 1.32
N LEU A 45 4.28 -0.62 0.29
CA LEU A 45 4.12 -2.03 -0.06
C LEU A 45 5.23 -2.86 0.58
N SER A 46 4.90 -4.05 1.07
CA SER A 46 5.85 -5.07 1.50
C SER A 46 5.29 -6.48 1.28
N VAL A 47 6.16 -7.48 1.25
CA VAL A 47 5.77 -8.89 1.10
C VAL A 47 6.35 -9.72 2.24
N ASP A 48 5.56 -10.64 2.77
CA ASP A 48 5.92 -11.55 3.85
C ASP A 48 5.37 -12.94 3.54
N GLY A 49 6.22 -13.88 3.14
CA GLY A 49 5.80 -15.17 2.59
C GLY A 49 4.85 -15.00 1.39
N ASN A 50 3.63 -15.52 1.53
CA ASN A 50 2.56 -15.42 0.53
C ASN A 50 1.60 -14.23 0.75
N GLU A 51 1.92 -13.28 1.64
CA GLU A 51 1.09 -12.12 1.92
C GLU A 51 1.70 -10.83 1.36
N LEU A 52 0.88 -10.03 0.68
CA LEU A 52 1.20 -8.64 0.34
C LEU A 52 0.57 -7.71 1.37
N LYS A 53 1.36 -6.78 1.91
CA LYS A 53 0.95 -5.79 2.91
C LYS A 53 1.05 -4.38 2.32
N VAL A 54 0.00 -3.57 2.49
CA VAL A 54 -0.15 -2.20 1.97
C VAL A 54 -0.61 -1.25 3.07
#